data_AF-A0A960SI60-F1
#
_entry.id   AF-A0A960SI60-F1
#
_cell.length_a   1.000
_cell.length_b   1.000
_cell.length_c   1.000
_cell.angle_alpha   90.00
_cell.angle_beta   90.00
_cell.angle_gamma   90.00
#
_symmetry.space_group_name_H-M   'P 1'
#
loop_
_entity.id
_entity.type
_entity.pdbx_description
1 polymer ?
#
loop_
_entity_poly.entity_id
_entity_poly.type
_entity_poly.pdbx_seq_one_letter_code
_entity_poly.pdbx_strand_id
1 'polypeptide(L)' 'RTDHYRYVQWKDWKSGKTLAEELYDHQTDPNEMLNVADDPDQAASLFQHRRILEGGWKGALPLRMN' A
#
# COMPACT_ATOMS: atom_id res chain seq x y z
N ARG A 1 -2.10 -4.30 -3.83
CA ARG A 1 -2.75 -3.30 -4.70
C ARG A 1 -4.25 -3.42 -4.50
N THR A 2 -4.97 -2.30 -4.43
CA THR A 2 -6.42 -2.21 -4.48
C THR A 2 -6.84 -1.55 -5.79
N ASP A 3 -8.13 -1.31 -6.01
CA ASP A 3 -8.60 -0.61 -7.20
C ASP A 3 -7.99 0.82 -7.30
N HIS A 4 -7.92 1.53 -6.18
CA HIS A 4 -7.50 2.93 -6.14
C HIS A 4 -6.02 3.13 -5.82
N TYR A 5 -5.39 2.22 -5.07
CA TYR A 5 -4.02 2.43 -4.57
C TYR A 5 -3.06 1.29 -4.89
N ARG A 6 -1.83 1.66 -5.22
CA ARG A 6 -0.67 0.75 -5.17
C ARG A 6 0.20 1.11 -3.99
N TYR A 7 0.53 0.09 -3.19
CA TYR A 7 1.43 0.21 -2.06
C TYR A 7 2.61 -0.73 -2.24
N VAL A 8 3.81 -0.21 -2.02
CA VAL A 8 5.09 -0.93 -2.10
C VAL A 8 5.83 -0.74 -0.77
N GLN A 9 6.38 -1.83 -0.24
CA GLN A 9 7.21 -1.81 0.96
C GLN A 9 8.55 -2.47 0.65
N TRP A 10 9.61 -1.70 0.77
CA TRP A 10 10.97 -2.18 0.62
C TRP A 10 11.49 -2.65 1.97
N LYS A 11 11.95 -3.89 2.05
CA LYS A 11 12.51 -4.48 3.27
C LYS A 11 13.95 -4.89 3.06
N ASP A 12 14.76 -4.72 4.11
CA ASP A 12 16.05 -5.41 4.19
C ASP A 12 15.79 -6.92 4.25
N TRP A 13 16.39 -7.66 3.32
CA TRP A 13 16.10 -9.09 3.15
C TRP A 13 16.61 -9.95 4.32
N LYS A 14 17.61 -9.46 5.08
CA LYS A 14 18.18 -10.19 6.23
C LYS A 14 17.38 -9.98 7.51
N SER A 15 17.12 -8.72 7.85
CA SER A 15 16.47 -8.32 9.10
C SER A 15 14.96 -8.21 9.01
N GLY A 16 14.42 -8.09 7.79
CA GLY A 16 13.00 -7.80 7.57
C GLY A 16 12.59 -6.37 7.91
N LYS A 17 13.53 -5.49 8.28
CA LYS A 17 13.24 -4.08 8.59
C LYS A 17 12.76 -3.35 7.33
N THR A 18 11.68 -2.59 7.46
CA THR A 18 11.23 -1.67 6.40
C THR A 18 12.26 -0.57 6.19
N LEU A 19 12.71 -0.42 4.96
CA LEU A 19 13.69 0.59 4.52
C LEU A 19 13.02 1.78 3.87
N ALA A 20 11.94 1.55 3.12
CA ALA A 20 11.17 2.58 2.44
C ALA A 20 9.75 2.09 2.16
N GLU A 21 8.85 3.05 1.96
CA GLU A 21 7.44 2.82 1.64
C GLU A 21 7.01 3.77 0.53
N GLU A 22 6.18 3.26 -0.36
CA GLU A 22 5.57 4.04 -1.44
C GLU A 22 4.07 3.77 -1.47
N LEU A 23 3.30 4.83 -1.66
CA LEU A 23 1.86 4.78 -1.86
C LEU A 23 1.51 5.65 -3.07
N TYR A 24 0.82 5.09 -4.03
CA TYR A 24 0.37 5.77 -5.25
C TYR A 24 -1.15 5.75 -5.32
N ASP A 25 -1.75 6.92 -5.51
CA ASP A 25 -3.19 7.11 -5.71
C ASP A 25 -3.50 7.14 -7.21
N HIS A 26 -4.03 6.04 -7.76
CA HIS A 26 -4.34 5.96 -9.18
C HIS A 26 -5.51 6.84 -9.62
N GLN A 27 -6.35 7.29 -8.69
CA GLN A 27 -7.49 8.12 -9.02
C GLN A 27 -7.03 9.54 -9.34
N THR A 28 -6.11 10.07 -8.55
CA THR A 28 -5.56 11.43 -8.75
C THR A 28 -4.29 11.45 -9.58
N ASP A 29 -3.54 10.35 -9.61
CA ASP A 29 -2.29 10.19 -10.34
C ASP A 29 -2.25 8.83 -11.08
N PRO A 30 -2.95 8.71 -12.23
CA PRO A 30 -3.06 7.47 -12.98
C PRO A 30 -1.72 6.89 -13.45
N ASN A 31 -0.69 7.73 -13.55
CA ASN A 31 0.64 7.36 -14.02
C ASN A 31 1.61 7.03 -12.86
N GLU A 32 1.17 7.07 -11.61
CA GLU A 32 1.98 6.77 -10.42
C GLU A 32 3.30 7.57 -10.34
N MET A 33 3.25 8.86 -10.66
CA MET A 33 4.40 9.76 -10.66
C MET A 33 4.68 10.35 -9.28
N LEU A 34 3.69 10.34 -8.37
CA LEU A 34 3.76 10.95 -7.05
C LEU A 34 3.65 9.88 -5.95
N ASN A 35 4.75 9.67 -5.22
CA ASN A 35 4.70 8.92 -3.97
C ASN A 35 4.09 9.80 -2.87
N VAL A 36 2.94 9.38 -2.35
CA VAL A 36 2.19 10.07 -1.27
C VAL A 36 2.32 9.38 0.09
N ALA A 37 3.29 8.49 0.28
CA ALA A 37 3.46 7.76 1.54
C ALA A 37 3.78 8.67 2.75
N ASP A 38 4.42 9.81 2.53
CA ASP A 38 4.75 10.79 3.59
C ASP A 38 3.69 11.91 3.71
N ASP A 39 2.62 11.86 2.91
CA ASP A 39 1.51 12.81 2.99
C ASP A 39 0.62 12.49 4.22
N PRO A 40 0.49 13.41 5.19
CA PRO A 40 -0.37 13.20 6.36
C PRO A 40 -1.83 12.89 6.00
N ASP A 41 -2.35 13.43 4.90
CA ASP A 41 -3.73 13.20 4.47
C ASP A 41 -3.93 11.75 3.98
N GLN A 42 -2.85 11.07 3.61
CA GLN A 42 -2.85 9.68 3.15
C GLN A 42 -2.50 8.66 4.24
N ALA A 43 -2.30 9.10 5.48
CA ALA A 43 -1.88 8.22 6.58
C ALA A 43 -2.85 7.04 6.82
N ALA A 44 -4.16 7.26 6.68
CA ALA A 44 -5.16 6.20 6.82
C ALA A 44 -5.06 5.16 5.68
N SER A 45 -4.93 5.62 4.44
CA SER A 45 -4.72 4.77 3.26
C SER A 45 -3.43 3.96 3.38
N LEU A 46 -2.34 4.59 3.81
CA LEU A 46 -1.06 3.93 4.06
C LEU A 46 -1.20 2.83 5.12
N PHE A 47 -1.86 3.13 6.24
CA PHE A 47 -2.09 2.13 7.30
C PHE A 47 -2.91 0.94 6.80
N GLN A 48 -4.00 1.18 6.07
CA GLN A 48 -4.82 0.12 5.49
C GLN A 48 -3.97 -0.79 4.57
N HIS A 49 -3.15 -0.20 3.71
CA HIS A 49 -2.37 -0.97 2.74
C HIS A 49 -1.22 -1.76 3.36
N ARG A 50 -0.61 -1.25 4.44
CA ARG A 50 0.31 -2.04 5.29
C ARG A 50 -0.37 -3.33 5.78
N ARG A 51 -1.59 -3.21 6.30
CA ARG A 51 -2.36 -4.37 6.81
C ARG A 51 -2.71 -5.38 5.72
N ILE A 52 -3.09 -4.90 4.53
CA ILE A 52 -3.34 -5.76 3.38
C ILE A 52 -2.06 -6.53 3.00
N LEU A 53 -0.93 -5.84 2.92
CA LEU A 53 0.36 -6.46 2.58
C LEU A 53 0.77 -7.51 3.63
N GLU A 54 0.64 -7.17 4.92
CA GLU A 54 0.92 -8.08 6.05
C GLU A 54 0.03 -9.33 6.01
N GLY A 55 -1.24 -9.20 5.60
CA GLY A 55 -2.16 -10.32 5.43
C GLY A 55 -1.82 -11.24 4.25
N GLY A 56 -0.83 -10.87 3.43
CA GLY A 56 -0.45 -11.59 2.22
C GLY A 56 -1.60 -11.71 1.22
N TRP A 57 -1.46 -12.60 0.24
CA TRP A 57 -2.45 -12.78 -0.83
C TRP A 57 -3.85 -13.18 -0.32
N LYS A 58 -3.94 -13.81 0.87
CA LYS A 58 -5.23 -14.20 1.48
C LYS A 58 -5.98 -13.01 2.06
N GLY A 59 -5.26 -12.07 2.69
CA GLY A 59 -5.85 -10.82 3.21
C GLY A 59 -6.21 -9.82 2.11
N ALA A 60 -5.69 -10.00 0.90
CA ALA A 60 -5.98 -9.17 -0.26
C ALA A 60 -7.20 -9.61 -1.09
N LEU A 61 -7.89 -10.69 -0.70
CA LEU A 61 -9.10 -11.13 -1.40
C LEU A 61 -10.25 -10.13 -1.17
N PRO A 62 -11.10 -9.89 -2.18
CA PRO A 62 -12.30 -9.07 -2.00
C PRO A 62 -13.22 -9.68 -0.94
N LEU A 63 -13.95 -8.83 -0.21
CA LEU A 63 -14.99 -9.29 0.70
C LEU A 63 -15.99 -10.13 -0.10
N ARG A 64 -16.26 -11.36 0.36
CA ARG A 64 -17.32 -12.17 -0.21
C ARG A 64 -18.65 -11.51 0.12
N MET A 65 -19.25 -10.87 -0.87
CA MET A 65 -20.65 -10.43 -0.81
C MET A 65 -21.52 -11.66 -1.12
N ASN A 66 -22.35 -12.06 -0.16
CA ASN A 66 -23.43 -13.04 -0.31
C ASN A 66 -24.72 -12.34 -0.70
#